data_AF-A0A7K5HQS5-F1
#
_entry.id   AF-A0A7K5HQS5-F1
#
_cell.length_a   1.000
_cell.length_b   1.000
_cell.length_c   1.000
_cell.angle_alpha   90.00
_cell.angle_beta   90.00
_cell.angle_gamma   90.00
#
_symmetry.space_group_name_H-M   'P 1'
#
loop_
_entity.id
_entity.type
_entity.pdbx_description
1 polymer ?
#
loop_
_entity_poly.entity_id
_entity_poly.type
_entity_poly.pdbx_seq_one_letter_code
_entity_poly.pdbx_strand_id
1 'polypeptide(L)'
;VPEDGSHWLSMREVVDGLKQKGHEIVVVAPEINLHIKPTKNFILKTYPVPYTQKELDEHFQALVMEVFEEGSSLERLIKTYHQLKKTSAIFPSTCRHLLYNKELVRYLEESKF
;
A
#
# COMPACT_ATOMS: atom_id res chain seq x y z
N VAL A 1 -9.73 4.22 3.06
CA VAL A 1 -8.78 3.31 3.75
C VAL A 1 -7.40 3.88 3.52
N PRO A 2 -6.59 4.13 4.56
CA PRO A 2 -5.25 4.67 4.36
C PRO A 2 -4.39 3.65 3.59
N GLU A 3 -3.84 4.11 2.48
CA GLU A 3 -2.92 3.36 1.65
C GLU A 3 -1.48 3.47 2.20
N ASP A 4 -0.57 2.64 1.70
CA ASP A 4 0.86 2.81 1.96
C ASP A 4 1.39 4.16 1.41
N GLY A 5 2.64 4.51 1.70
CA GLY A 5 3.22 5.81 1.34
C GLY A 5 2.88 6.91 2.35
N SER A 6 2.63 8.12 1.87
CA SER A 6 2.37 9.30 2.73
C SER A 6 1.12 9.17 3.61
N HIS A 7 0.08 8.49 3.11
CA HIS A 7 -1.12 8.18 3.88
C HIS A 7 -0.80 7.34 5.11
N TRP A 8 -0.05 6.25 4.96
CA TRP A 8 0.39 5.41 6.07
C TRP A 8 1.29 6.17 7.04
N LEU A 9 2.25 6.95 6.54
CA LEU A 9 3.14 7.74 7.40
C LEU A 9 2.35 8.69 8.32
N SER A 10 1.30 9.32 7.80
CA SER A 10 0.41 10.18 8.58
C SER A 10 -0.45 9.38 9.58
N MET A 11 -0.89 8.18 9.20
CA MET A 11 -1.67 7.31 10.07
C MET A 11 -0.88 6.74 11.25
N ARG A 12 0.45 6.70 11.20
CA ARG A 12 1.27 6.15 12.28
C ARG A 12 1.03 6.85 13.62
N GLU A 13 0.94 8.17 13.61
CA GLU A 13 0.68 8.93 14.84
C GLU A 13 -0.70 8.63 15.43
N VAL A 14 -1.69 8.41 14.56
CA VAL A 14 -3.05 8.02 14.97
C VAL A 14 -3.03 6.63 15.59
N VAL A 15 -2.34 5.66 14.97
CA VAL A 15 -2.20 4.29 15.47
C VAL A 15 -1.49 4.28 16.83
N ASP A 16 -0.41 5.04 16.97
CA ASP A 16 0.33 5.15 18.22
C ASP A 16 -0.52 5.77 19.34
N GLY A 17 -1.27 6.83 19.02
CA GLY A 17 -2.20 7.47 19.96
C GLY A 17 -3.36 6.55 20.38
N LEU A 18 -3.88 5.73 19.47
CA LEU A 18 -4.91 4.73 19.79
C LEU A 18 -4.34 3.61 20.67
N LYS A 19 -3.12 3.15 20.42
CA LYS A 19 -2.46 2.15 21.26
C LYS A 19 -2.27 2.64 22.69
N GLN A 20 -1.83 3.89 22.87
CA GLN A 20 -1.68 4.50 24.19
C GLN A 20 -3.00 4.60 24.97
N LYS A 21 -4.13 4.69 24.27
CA LYS A 21 -5.47 4.67 24.85
C LYS A 21 -6.00 3.27 25.15
N GLY A 22 -5.19 2.23 24.93
CA GLY A 22 -5.54 0.84 25.21
C GLY A 22 -6.28 0.12 24.08
N HIS A 23 -6.35 0.70 22.88
CA HIS A 23 -6.93 0.00 21.73
C HIS A 23 -5.98 -1.06 21.19
N GLU A 24 -6.53 -2.22 20.85
CA GLU A 24 -5.87 -3.20 19.99
C GLU A 24 -6.12 -2.82 18.53
N ILE A 25 -5.06 -2.81 17.73
CA ILE A 25 -5.09 -2.31 16.35
C ILE A 25 -4.50 -3.39 15.47
N VAL A 26 -5.24 -3.74 14.42
CA VAL A 26 -4.76 -4.63 13.35
C VAL A 26 -4.57 -3.83 12.09
N VAL A 27 -3.37 -3.91 11.52
CA VAL A 27 -3.02 -3.31 10.23
C VAL A 27 -2.88 -4.44 9.22
N VAL A 28 -3.61 -4.34 8.12
CA VAL A 28 -3.58 -5.30 7.02
C VAL A 28 -2.85 -4.67 5.84
N ALA A 29 -1.81 -5.32 5.34
CA ALA A 29 -1.00 -4.81 4.24
C ALA A 29 -0.52 -5.93 3.30
N PRO A 30 -0.18 -5.61 2.04
CA PRO A 30 0.56 -6.56 1.20
C PRO A 30 1.91 -6.92 1.84
N GLU A 31 2.40 -8.13 1.59
CA GLU A 31 3.75 -8.52 2.02
C GLU A 31 4.84 -7.64 1.38
N ILE A 32 4.62 -7.20 0.14
CA ILE A 32 5.46 -6.25 -0.59
C ILE A 32 4.88 -4.85 -0.42
N ASN A 33 5.56 -4.01 0.35
CA ASN A 33 5.07 -2.69 0.75
C ASN A 33 6.24 -1.69 0.90
N LEU A 34 5.95 -0.41 0.76
CA LEU A 34 6.90 0.68 0.88
C LEU A 34 7.29 0.94 2.35
N HIS A 35 6.30 1.22 3.21
CA HIS A 35 6.57 1.78 4.54
C HIS A 35 5.89 1.06 5.71
N ILE A 36 5.06 0.03 5.45
CA ILE A 36 4.34 -0.70 6.50
C ILE A 36 5.22 -1.81 7.08
N LYS A 37 5.89 -1.52 8.21
CA LYS A 37 6.78 -2.46 8.90
C LYS A 37 6.23 -2.82 10.29
N PRO A 38 6.52 -4.03 10.82
CA PRO A 38 6.00 -4.46 12.12
C PRO A 38 6.55 -3.57 13.25
N THR A 39 5.69 -3.25 14.22
CA THR A 39 6.04 -2.50 15.43
C THR A 39 5.35 -3.11 16.66
N LYS A 40 5.63 -2.57 17.85
CA LYS A 40 4.92 -2.98 19.08
C LYS A 40 3.53 -2.35 19.23
N ASN A 41 3.18 -1.39 18.36
CA ASN A 41 1.99 -0.55 18.54
C ASN A 41 0.74 -1.13 17.87
N PHE A 42 0.90 -2.10 16.96
CA PHE A 42 -0.21 -2.76 16.26
C PHE A 42 0.19 -4.18 15.85
N ILE A 43 -0.81 -5.00 15.54
CA ILE A 43 -0.62 -6.34 14.96
C ILE A 43 -0.60 -6.17 13.45
N LEU A 44 0.48 -6.62 12.80
CA LEU A 44 0.58 -6.60 11.34
C LEU A 44 0.13 -7.95 10.77
N LYS A 45 -0.85 -7.92 9.85
CA LYS A 45 -1.27 -9.05 9.03
C LYS A 45 -0.90 -8.78 7.58
N THR A 46 -0.14 -9.69 6.98
CA THR A 46 0.26 -9.57 5.58
C THR A 46 -0.39 -10.63 4.70
N TYR A 47 -0.54 -10.33 3.41
CA TYR A 47 -1.01 -11.26 2.41
C TYR A 47 -0.13 -11.21 1.15
N PRO A 48 -0.02 -12.33 0.41
CA PRO A 48 0.84 -12.41 -0.75
C PRO A 48 0.28 -11.62 -1.93
N VAL A 49 1.18 -11.10 -2.77
CA VAL A 49 0.83 -10.34 -3.97
C VAL A 49 1.72 -10.75 -5.15
N PRO A 50 1.23 -10.69 -6.40
CA PRO A 50 1.94 -11.22 -7.56
C PRO A 50 2.82 -10.14 -8.20
N TYR A 51 3.56 -9.39 -7.39
CA TYR A 51 4.55 -8.43 -7.84
C TYR A 51 5.73 -8.41 -6.88
N THR A 52 6.88 -8.04 -7.40
CA THR A 52 8.14 -7.94 -6.66
C THR A 52 8.31 -6.55 -6.04
N GLN A 53 9.18 -6.44 -5.03
CA GLN A 53 9.57 -5.15 -4.48
C GLN A 53 10.15 -4.23 -5.57
N LYS A 54 10.92 -4.79 -6.51
CA LYS A 54 11.49 -4.05 -7.64
C LYS A 54 10.41 -3.42 -8.52
N GLU A 55 9.33 -4.15 -8.83
CA GLU A 55 8.23 -3.60 -9.64
C GLU A 55 7.49 -2.49 -8.91
N LEU A 56 7.29 -2.62 -7.59
CA LEU A 56 6.70 -1.57 -6.76
C LEU A 56 7.60 -0.33 -6.69
N ASP A 57 8.91 -0.52 -6.50
CA ASP A 57 9.89 0.57 -6.43
C ASP A 57 10.01 1.29 -7.77
N GLU A 58 10.02 0.56 -8.90
CA GLU A 58 10.01 1.15 -10.24
C GLU A 58 8.74 1.97 -10.49
N HIS A 59 7.58 1.49 -10.03
CA HIS A 59 6.33 2.24 -10.10
C HIS A 59 6.41 3.53 -9.28
N PHE A 60 6.89 3.45 -8.04
CA PHE A 60 7.03 4.60 -7.15
C PHE A 60 8.02 5.64 -7.71
N GLN A 61 9.19 5.20 -8.20
CA GLN A 61 10.17 6.09 -8.82
C GLN A 61 9.63 6.76 -10.08
N ALA A 62 8.89 6.03 -10.91
CA ALA A 62 8.25 6.62 -12.09
C ALA A 62 7.24 7.72 -11.71
N LEU A 63 6.43 7.49 -10.68
CA LEU A 63 5.48 8.49 -10.17
C LEU A 63 6.21 9.74 -9.64
N VAL A 64 7.30 9.55 -8.87
CA VAL A 64 8.11 10.67 -8.37
C VAL A 64 8.73 11.45 -9.52
N MET A 65 9.37 10.77 -10.48
CA MET A 65 9.98 11.44 -11.64
C MET A 65 8.95 12.24 -12.43
N GLU A 66 7.75 11.71 -12.67
CA GLU A 66 6.68 12.39 -13.40
C GLU A 66 6.26 13.74 -12.77
N VAL A 67 6.26 13.82 -11.44
CA VAL A 67 5.90 15.03 -10.70
C VAL A 67 6.93 16.14 -10.90
N PHE A 68 8.22 15.78 -11.00
CA PHE A 68 9.33 16.73 -11.08
C PHE A 68 9.92 16.88 -12.49
N GLU A 69 9.43 16.13 -13.48
CA GLU A 69 9.98 16.15 -14.83
C GLU A 69 9.63 17.46 -15.57
N GLU A 70 10.67 18.15 -16.04
CA GLU A 70 10.53 19.26 -16.98
C GLU A 70 10.29 18.73 -18.39
N GLY A 71 9.47 19.42 -19.18
CA GLY A 71 9.16 19.01 -20.55
C GLY A 71 7.86 19.62 -21.05
N SER A 72 7.58 19.43 -22.34
CA SER A 72 6.31 19.88 -22.91
C SER A 72 5.14 19.06 -22.32
N SER A 73 3.95 19.67 -22.29
CA SER A 73 2.75 19.00 -21.76
C SER A 73 2.43 17.69 -22.49
N LEU A 74 2.77 17.58 -23.78
CA LEU A 74 2.55 16.37 -24.58
C LEU A 74 3.52 15.25 -24.21
N GLU A 75 4.80 15.54 -24.04
CA GLU A 75 5.80 14.54 -23.64
C GLU A 75 5.48 13.97 -22.25
N ARG A 76 5.07 14.83 -21.32
CA ARG A 76 4.62 14.41 -19.99
C ARG A 76 3.43 13.48 -20.10
N LEU A 77 2.39 13.86 -20.85
CA LEU A 77 1.19 13.03 -21.03
C LEU A 77 1.51 11.62 -21.60
N ILE A 78 2.39 11.55 -22.59
CA ILE A 78 2.79 10.27 -23.21
C ILE A 78 3.53 9.38 -22.18
N LYS A 79 4.44 9.96 -21.41
CA LYS A 79 5.18 9.24 -20.35
C LYS A 79 4.23 8.75 -19.26
N THR A 80 3.35 9.62 -18.75
CA THR A 80 2.30 9.26 -17.79
C THR A 80 1.48 8.08 -18.28
N TYR A 81 1.00 8.13 -19.53
CA TYR A 81 0.20 7.06 -20.12
C TYR A 81 0.94 5.72 -20.16
N HIS A 82 2.20 5.70 -20.59
CA HIS A 82 3.01 4.48 -20.58
C HIS A 82 3.22 3.92 -19.17
N GLN A 83 3.47 4.78 -18.18
CA GLN A 83 3.67 4.34 -16.80
C GLN A 83 2.38 3.81 -16.16
N LEU A 84 1.26 4.52 -16.36
CA LEU A 84 -0.06 4.06 -15.95
C LEU A 84 -0.37 2.69 -16.57
N LYS A 85 -0.10 2.50 -17.85
CA LYS A 85 -0.31 1.20 -18.51
C LYS A 85 0.55 0.09 -17.88
N LYS A 86 1.85 0.36 -17.63
CA LYS A 86 2.78 -0.61 -17.04
C LYS A 86 2.36 -1.06 -15.64
N THR A 87 1.75 -0.17 -14.87
CA THR A 87 1.55 -0.36 -13.42
C THR A 87 0.07 -0.44 -13.01
N SER A 88 -0.85 -0.28 -13.97
CA SER A 88 -2.30 -0.35 -13.79
C SER A 88 -2.80 -1.60 -13.06
N ALA A 89 -2.07 -2.71 -13.14
CA ALA A 89 -2.45 -3.97 -12.52
C ALA A 89 -2.11 -4.05 -11.02
N ILE A 90 -1.23 -3.21 -10.48
CA ILE A 90 -0.76 -3.30 -9.08
C ILE A 90 -1.93 -3.14 -8.09
N PHE A 91 -2.70 -2.06 -8.19
CA PHE A 91 -3.80 -1.80 -7.25
C PHE A 91 -4.95 -2.82 -7.37
N PRO A 92 -5.48 -3.14 -8.57
CA PRO A 92 -6.52 -4.15 -8.71
C PRO A 92 -6.06 -5.53 -8.26
N SER A 93 -4.79 -5.88 -8.53
CA SER A 93 -4.21 -7.14 -8.08
C SER A 93 -4.10 -7.19 -6.56
N THR A 94 -3.65 -6.10 -5.93
CA THR A 94 -3.58 -5.98 -4.47
C THR A 94 -4.94 -6.20 -3.83
N CYS A 95 -5.98 -5.49 -4.29
CA CYS A 95 -7.35 -5.66 -3.81
C CYS A 95 -7.86 -7.09 -4.02
N ARG A 96 -7.61 -7.68 -5.20
CA ARG A 96 -8.00 -9.04 -5.52
C ARG A 96 -7.36 -10.03 -4.54
N HIS A 97 -6.06 -9.94 -4.31
CA HIS A 97 -5.36 -10.88 -3.44
C HIS A 97 -5.77 -10.74 -1.97
N LEU A 98 -6.08 -9.52 -1.51
CA LEU A 98 -6.69 -9.31 -0.20
C LEU A 98 -8.03 -10.03 -0.07
N LEU A 99 -8.96 -9.75 -0.99
CA LEU A 99 -10.34 -10.25 -0.92
C LEU A 99 -10.43 -11.78 -1.10
N TYR A 100 -9.52 -12.37 -1.87
CA TYR A 100 -9.47 -13.82 -2.08
C TYR A 100 -8.59 -14.57 -1.07
N ASN A 101 -7.88 -13.88 -0.17
CA ASN A 101 -7.16 -14.52 0.92
C ASN A 101 -8.17 -14.97 2.00
N LYS A 102 -8.72 -16.18 1.82
CA LYS A 102 -9.75 -16.76 2.69
C LYS A 102 -9.31 -16.87 4.15
N GLU A 103 -8.04 -17.16 4.41
CA GLU A 103 -7.51 -17.27 5.77
C GLU A 103 -7.57 -15.92 6.47
N LEU A 104 -7.05 -14.88 5.82
CA LEU A 104 -7.03 -13.52 6.36
C LEU A 104 -8.45 -12.96 6.51
N VAL A 105 -9.30 -13.12 5.50
CA VAL A 105 -10.70 -12.66 5.54
C VAL A 105 -11.45 -13.34 6.70
N ARG A 106 -11.30 -14.66 6.85
CA ARG A 106 -11.91 -15.40 7.95
C ARG A 106 -11.39 -14.92 9.32
N TYR A 107 -10.09 -14.68 9.45
CA TYR A 107 -9.53 -14.09 10.67
C TYR A 107 -10.18 -12.75 11.01
N LEU A 108 -10.38 -11.87 10.02
CA LEU A 108 -11.02 -10.56 10.23
C LEU A 108 -12.50 -10.71 10.65
N GLU A 109 -13.23 -11.64 10.03
CA GLU A 109 -14.63 -11.95 10.39
C GLU A 109 -14.76 -12.51 11.81
N GLU A 110 -13.87 -13.43 12.20
CA GLU A 110 -13.88 -14.08 13.52
C GLU A 110 -13.44 -13.13 14.65
N SER A 111 -12.57 -12.15 14.35
CA SER A 111 -12.02 -11.23 15.34
C SER A 111 -13.03 -10.22 15.89
N LYS A 112 -14.16 -10.00 15.21
CA LYS A 112 -15.27 -9.13 15.65
C LYS A 112 -14.83 -7.74 16.17
N PHE A 113 -13.91 -7.10 15.43
CA PHE A 113 -13.50 -5.71 15.68
C PHE A 113 -14.67 -4.73 15.60
#